data_AF-A0A3C1G3Z4-F1
#
_entry.id   AF-A0A3C1G3Z4-F1
#
_cell.length_a   1.000
_cell.length_b   1.000
_cell.length_c   1.000
_cell.angle_alpha   90.00
_cell.angle_beta   90.00
_cell.angle_gamma   90.00
#
_symmetry.space_group_name_H-M   'P 1'
#
loop_
_entity.id
_entity.type
_entity.pdbx_description
1 polymer ?
#
loop_
_entity_poly.entity_id
_entity_poly.type
_entity_poly.pdbx_seq_one_letter_code
_entity_poly.pdbx_strand_id
1 'polypeptide(L)' 'MCEANAYILKDGNEELYLENVDLMKPEGGKIFLKNLFGEQKVFEGTIKEISLLRHRIILEKK' A
#
# COMPACT_ATOMS: atom_id res chain seq x y z
N MET A 1 -3.96 15.16 -7.65
CA MET A 1 -4.10 14.55 -6.32
C MET A 1 -2.87 13.70 -6.14
N CYS A 2 -2.05 13.90 -5.11
CA CYS A 2 -0.74 13.21 -5.03
C CYS A 2 -0.85 11.87 -4.27
N GLU A 3 -2.00 11.62 -3.68
CA GLU A 3 -2.27 10.45 -2.86
C GLU A 3 -2.53 9.21 -3.73
N ALA A 4 -2.14 8.04 -3.23
CA ALA A 4 -2.31 6.77 -3.91
C ALA A 4 -3.05 5.76 -3.03
N ASN A 5 -3.79 4.83 -3.63
CA ASN A 5 -4.42 3.74 -2.89
C ASN A 5 -3.51 2.50 -2.88
N ALA A 6 -3.40 1.86 -1.73
CA ALA A 6 -2.71 0.59 -1.59
C ALA A 6 -3.68 -0.58 -1.75
N TYR A 7 -3.28 -1.57 -2.55
CA TYR A 7 -4.02 -2.81 -2.80
C TYR A 7 -3.14 -4.01 -2.46
N ILE A 8 -3.75 -5.10 -2.01
CA ILE A 8 -3.10 -6.40 -1.88
C ILE A 8 -3.44 -7.23 -3.11
N LEU A 9 -2.43 -7.78 -3.79
CA LEU A 9 -2.63 -8.77 -4.82
C LEU A 9 -2.77 -10.16 -4.18
N LYS A 10 -3.92 -10.80 -4.36
CA LYS A 10 -4.24 -12.13 -3.88
C LYS A 10 -4.97 -12.90 -4.96
N ASP A 11 -4.42 -14.05 -5.37
CA ASP A 11 -5.01 -14.92 -6.39
C ASP A 11 -5.38 -14.17 -7.70
N GLY A 12 -4.52 -13.23 -8.10
CA GLY A 12 -4.73 -12.39 -9.30
C GLY A 12 -5.74 -11.24 -9.12
N ASN A 13 -6.36 -11.10 -7.95
CA ASN A 13 -7.30 -10.04 -7.63
C ASN A 13 -6.64 -8.99 -6.72
N GLU A 14 -7.00 -7.73 -6.91
CA GLU A 14 -6.46 -6.61 -6.16
C GLU A 14 -7.50 -6.13 -5.15
N GLU A 15 -7.25 -6.41 -3.88
CA GLU A 15 -8.14 -6.04 -2.78
C GLU A 15 -7.67 -4.70 -2.19
N LEU A 16 -8.58 -3.72 -2.09
CA LEU A 16 -8.26 -2.43 -1.48
C LEU A 16 -7.83 -2.63 -0.02
N TYR A 17 -6.64 -2.17 0.30
CA TYR A 17 -6.06 -2.32 1.62
C TYR A 17 -6.07 -1.02 2.41
N LEU A 18 -5.70 0.10 1.79
CA LEU A 18 -5.72 1.41 2.42
C LEU A 18 -5.89 2.50 1.37
N GLU A 19 -6.88 3.37 1.56
CA GLU A 19 -7.11 4.52 0.69
C GLU A 19 -6.28 5.72 1.12
N ASN A 20 -5.98 6.61 0.16
CA ASN A 20 -5.35 7.91 0.39
C ASN A 20 -4.03 7.82 1.18
N VAL A 21 -3.16 6.89 0.79
CA VAL A 21 -1.86 6.69 1.44
C VAL A 21 -0.99 7.94 1.27
N ASP A 22 -0.54 8.47 2.40
CA ASP A 22 0.31 9.65 2.51
C ASP A 22 1.76 9.27 2.86
N LEU A 23 1.94 8.23 3.68
CA LEU A 23 3.25 7.76 4.10
C LEU A 23 3.34 6.24 4.02
N MET A 24 4.42 5.76 3.43
CA MET A 24 4.81 4.35 3.41
C MET A 24 6.29 4.24 3.76
N LYS A 25 6.65 3.38 4.72
CA LYS A 25 8.04 3.16 5.12
C LYS A 25 8.30 1.70 5.50
N PRO A 26 9.50 1.17 5.25
CA PRO A 26 9.90 -0.12 5.79
C PRO A 26 10.06 -0.03 7.32
N GLU A 27 9.58 -1.03 8.05
CA GLU A 27 9.67 -1.11 9.51
C GLU A 27 9.80 -2.58 9.95
N GLY A 28 10.97 -2.96 10.47
CA GLY A 28 11.20 -4.31 11.01
C GLY A 28 10.96 -5.46 10.02
N GLY A 29 11.23 -5.24 8.72
CA GLY A 29 10.96 -6.22 7.67
C GLY A 29 9.50 -6.25 7.18
N LYS A 30 8.67 -5.34 7.66
CA LYS A 30 7.29 -5.10 7.23
C LYS A 30 7.19 -3.73 6.54
N ILE A 31 6.03 -3.43 5.99
CA ILE A 31 5.71 -2.13 5.41
C ILE A 31 4.68 -1.46 6.31
N PHE A 32 5.03 -0.31 6.87
CA PHE A 32 4.10 0.56 7.57
C PHE A 32 3.47 1.54 6.57
N LEU A 33 2.15 1.70 6.64
CA LEU A 33 1.38 2.64 5.85
C LEU A 33 0.56 3.56 6.76
N LYS A 34 0.41 4.81 6.35
CA LYS A 34 -0.51 5.78 6.96
C LYS A 34 -1.24 6.56 5.87
N ASN A 35 -2.54 6.77 6.06
CA ASN A 35 -3.33 7.63 5.18
C ASN A 35 -3.52 9.05 5.73
N LEU A 36 -4.07 9.93 4.90
CA LEU A 36 -4.37 11.33 5.25
C LEU A 36 -5.23 11.51 6.49
N PHE A 37 -6.11 10.55 6.78
CA PHE A 37 -7.04 10.60 7.91
C PHE A 37 -6.42 10.06 9.21
N GLY A 38 -5.16 9.63 9.15
CA GLY A 38 -4.43 9.11 10.30
C GLY A 38 -4.62 7.61 10.54
N GLU A 39 -5.33 6.89 9.68
CA GLU A 39 -5.41 5.43 9.74
C GLU A 39 -4.05 4.83 9.41
N GLN A 40 -3.65 3.82 10.18
CA GLN A 40 -2.37 3.16 10.09
C GLN A 40 -2.55 1.66 9.85
N LYS A 41 -1.73 1.10 8.96
CA LYS A 41 -1.67 -0.34 8.71
C LYS A 41 -0.24 -0.82 8.62
N VAL A 42 -0.03 -2.08 9.00
CA VAL A 42 1.23 -2.79 8.83
C VAL A 42 0.99 -4.00 7.96
N PHE A 43 1.77 -4.10 6.89
CA PHE A 43 1.69 -5.18 5.93
C PHE A 43 2.97 -6.03 5.93
N GLU A 44 2.80 -7.34 6.04
CA GLU A 44 3.88 -8.32 5.95
C GLU A 44 4.04 -8.80 4.51
N GLY A 45 4.97 -8.19 3.79
CA GLY A 45 5.21 -8.53 2.39
C GLY A 45 6.10 -7.51 1.71
N THR A 46 5.94 -7.40 0.39
CA THR A 46 6.76 -6.54 -0.45
C THR A 46 5.90 -5.65 -1.35
N ILE A 47 6.51 -4.57 -1.85
CA ILE A 47 5.92 -3.73 -2.87
C ILE A 47 6.16 -4.41 -4.21
N LYS A 48 5.09 -4.75 -4.92
CA LYS A 48 5.14 -5.34 -6.26
C LYS A 48 5.25 -4.28 -7.34
N GLU A 49 4.42 -3.23 -7.25
CA GLU A 49 4.37 -2.15 -8.22
C GLU A 49 3.93 -0.84 -7.56
N ILE A 50 4.50 0.29 -8.00
CA ILE A 50 3.98 1.62 -7.73
C ILE A 50 3.71 2.30 -9.08
N SER A 51 2.47 2.72 -9.29
CA SER A 51 2.05 3.46 -10.48
C SER A 51 1.65 4.87 -10.08
N LEU A 52 2.55 5.82 -10.31
CA LEU A 52 2.35 7.23 -9.96
C LEU A 52 1.26 7.87 -10.82
N LEU A 53 1.18 7.51 -12.12
CA LEU A 53 0.13 8.01 -13.02
C LEU A 53 -1.26 7.46 -12.67
N ARG A 54 -1.32 6.23 -12.14
CA ARG A 54 -2.58 5.59 -11.74
C ARG A 54 -2.90 5.79 -10.26
N HIS A 55 -2.08 6.53 -9.51
CA HIS A 55 -2.26 6.77 -8.08
C HIS A 55 -2.45 5.47 -7.30
N ARG A 56 -1.55 4.50 -7.53
CA ARG A 56 -1.74 3.12 -7.06
C ARG A 56 -0.46 2.47 -6.55
N ILE A 57 -0.59 1.70 -5.48
CA ILE A 57 0.46 0.85 -4.92
C ILE A 57 -0.06 -0.58 -4.80
N ILE A 58 0.71 -1.55 -5.32
CA ILE A 58 0.40 -2.98 -5.23
C ILE A 58 1.36 -3.63 -4.24
N LEU A 59 0.77 -4.28 -3.23
CA LEU A 59 1.44 -5.06 -2.22
C LEU A 59 1.23 -6.55 -2.49
N GLU A 60 2.27 -7.35 -2.28
CA GLU A 60 2.20 -8.81 -2.43
C GLU A 60 2.73 -9.45 -1.15
N LYS A 61 2.01 -10.47 -0.65
CA LYS A 61 2.47 -11.26 0.49
C LYS A 61 3.77 -11.97 0.12
N LYS A 62 4.70 -12.02 1.08
CA LYS A 62 5.94 -12.79 0.94
C LYS A 62 5.69 -14.28 1.06
#